data_AF-A0A3D3CQ45-F1
#
_entry.id   AF-A0A3D3CQ45-F1
#
_cell.length_a   1.000
_cell.length_b   1.000
_cell.length_c   1.000
_cell.angle_alpha   90.00
_cell.angle_beta   90.00
_cell.angle_gamma   90.00
#
_symmetry.space_group_name_H-M   'P 1'
#
loop_
_entity.id
_entity.type
_entity.pdbx_description
1 polymer ?
#
loop_
_entity_poly.entity_id
_entity_poly.type
_entity_poly.pdbx_seq_one_letter_code
_entity_poly.pdbx_strand_id
1 'polypeptide(L)'
;MAIHLYKNKWANRATVIYWLLLIYVVAALIWWFIALNLQNRQMTEYKLNLLNRDDGAYLLKEAKIFNERDRMTRAYISEGLVFLSVIGVGAIFLYGAIIRQMRIQRQQQNFMMAITHELKTPISIARLNMETLQKHALDDAKKEKILKSSLQEINRLNALTGNILVSAQLEGGSYRFNKEELDFSQVVADCCQ
;
A
#
# COMPACT_ATOMS: atom_id res chain seq x y z
N MET A 1 -12.01 -20.26 -8.47
CA MET A 1 -12.94 -19.66 -7.50
C MET A 1 -12.37 -19.59 -6.07
N ALA A 2 -11.60 -20.57 -5.59
CA ALA A 2 -11.06 -20.58 -4.22
C ALA A 2 -9.99 -19.51 -3.90
N ILE A 3 -9.18 -19.08 -4.87
CA ILE A 3 -8.08 -18.10 -4.66
C ILE A 3 -8.63 -16.69 -4.34
N HIS A 4 -9.79 -16.34 -4.90
CA HIS A 4 -10.41 -15.02 -4.69
C HIS A 4 -10.96 -14.84 -3.26
N LEU A 5 -11.33 -15.95 -2.59
CA LEU A 5 -11.86 -15.95 -1.22
C LEU A 5 -10.75 -15.84 -0.16
N TYR A 6 -9.55 -16.37 -0.43
CA TYR A 6 -8.44 -16.29 0.52
C TYR A 6 -7.82 -14.88 0.60
N LYS A 7 -7.70 -14.18 -0.54
CA LYS A 7 -7.12 -12.83 -0.60
C LYS A 7 -7.98 -11.77 0.09
N ASN A 8 -9.30 -11.92 0.06
CA ASN A 8 -10.22 -11.05 0.81
C ASN A 8 -10.03 -11.21 2.33
N LYS A 9 -9.71 -12.42 2.81
CA LYS A 9 -9.44 -12.65 4.23
C LYS A 9 -8.17 -11.97 4.72
N TRP A 10 -7.10 -11.92 3.91
CA TRP A 10 -5.84 -11.30 4.34
C TRP A 10 -5.89 -9.77 4.33
N ALA A 11 -6.50 -9.19 3.29
CA ALA A 11 -6.80 -7.75 3.25
C ALA A 11 -7.75 -7.33 4.38
N ASN A 12 -8.78 -8.14 4.65
CA ASN A 12 -9.67 -7.90 5.79
C ASN A 12 -8.93 -8.08 7.12
N ARG A 13 -8.01 -9.05 7.25
CA ARG A 13 -7.19 -9.21 8.47
C ARG A 13 -6.29 -8.00 8.71
N ALA A 14 -5.57 -7.52 7.70
CA ALA A 14 -4.72 -6.34 7.83
C ALA A 14 -5.54 -5.10 8.20
N THR A 15 -6.71 -4.93 7.57
CA THR A 15 -7.65 -3.84 7.90
C THR A 15 -8.19 -3.98 9.32
N VAL A 16 -8.54 -5.19 9.75
CA VAL A 16 -9.01 -5.48 11.13
C VAL A 16 -7.91 -5.19 12.14
N ILE A 17 -6.68 -5.65 11.91
CA ILE A 17 -5.53 -5.38 12.78
C ILE A 17 -5.27 -3.87 12.88
N TYR A 18 -5.31 -3.15 11.76
CA TYR A 18 -5.19 -1.69 11.73
C TYR A 18 -6.26 -1.02 12.61
N TRP A 19 -7.53 -1.37 12.44
CA TRP A 19 -8.62 -0.80 13.24
C TRP A 19 -8.52 -1.17 14.72
N LEU A 20 -8.15 -2.41 15.04
CA LEU A 20 -7.93 -2.85 16.42
C LEU A 20 -6.80 -2.04 17.08
N LEU A 21 -5.68 -1.85 16.38
CA LEU A 21 -4.55 -1.07 16.89
C LEU A 21 -4.93 0.40 17.06
N LEU A 22 -5.62 0.99 16.08
CA LEU A 22 -6.09 2.37 16.15
C LEU A 22 -7.04 2.59 17.34
N ILE A 23 -8.02 1.70 17.52
CA ILE A 23 -8.94 1.74 18.67
C ILE A 23 -8.18 1.60 19.98
N TYR A 24 -7.21 0.69 20.06
CA TYR A 24 -6.38 0.52 21.24
C TYR A 24 -5.61 1.80 21.59
N VAL A 25 -4.98 2.45 20.62
CA VAL A 25 -4.24 3.70 20.82
C VAL A 25 -5.17 4.82 21.30
N VAL A 26 -6.36 4.95 20.68
CA VAL A 26 -7.36 5.94 21.09
C VAL A 26 -7.87 5.66 22.51
N ALA A 27 -8.14 4.40 22.85
CA ALA A 27 -8.58 4.02 24.19
C ALA A 27 -7.49 4.29 25.24
N ALA A 28 -6.22 4.02 24.93
CA ALA A 28 -5.09 4.33 25.80
C ALA A 28 -4.95 5.84 26.05
N LEU A 29 -5.15 6.67 25.02
CA LEU A 29 -5.17 8.13 25.16
C LEU A 29 -6.32 8.63 26.03
N ILE A 30 -7.52 8.08 25.84
CA ILE A 30 -8.70 8.42 26.65
C ILE A 30 -8.45 8.04 28.11
N TRP A 31 -7.94 6.83 28.36
CA TRP A 31 -7.58 6.38 29.70
C TRP A 31 -6.54 7.30 30.34
N TRP A 32 -5.47 7.62 29.62
CA TRP A 32 -4.42 8.53 30.08
C TRP A 32 -5.00 9.91 30.44
N PHE A 33 -5.86 10.47 29.60
CA PHE A 33 -6.52 11.75 29.85
C PHE A 33 -7.43 11.71 31.11
N ILE A 34 -8.17 10.63 31.32
CA ILE A 34 -8.99 10.43 32.52
C ILE A 34 -8.09 10.32 33.76
N ALA A 35 -7.03 9.51 33.69
CA ALA A 35 -6.10 9.30 34.79
C ALA A 35 -5.43 10.61 35.23
N LEU A 36 -5.00 11.45 34.29
CA LEU A 36 -4.45 12.78 34.57
C LEU A 36 -5.46 13.71 35.24
N ASN A 37 -6.70 13.74 34.74
CA ASN A 37 -7.75 14.55 35.37
C ASN A 37 -8.06 14.09 36.80
N LEU A 38 -8.05 12.78 37.04
CA LEU A 38 -8.27 12.21 38.37
C LEU A 38 -7.12 12.58 39.32
N GLN A 39 -5.87 12.41 38.89
CA GLN A 39 -4.68 12.76 39.67
C GLN A 39 -4.65 14.25 40.02
N ASN A 40 -5.00 15.12 39.07
CA ASN A 40 -5.03 16.58 39.27
C ASN A 40 -6.09 16.99 40.31
N ARG A 41 -7.25 16.30 40.34
CA ARG A 41 -8.28 16.49 41.37
C ARG A 41 -7.80 16.06 42.75
N GLN A 42 -7.20 14.87 42.86
CA GLN A 42 -6.67 14.36 44.13
C GLN A 42 -5.63 15.33 44.71
N MET A 43 -4.67 15.78 43.90
CA MET A 43 -3.66 16.75 44.33
C MET A 43 -4.26 18.08 44.80
N THR A 44 -5.34 18.52 44.16
CA THR A 44 -6.06 19.73 44.57
C THR A 44 -6.69 19.55 45.95
N GLU A 45 -7.36 18.42 46.19
CA GLU A 45 -7.93 18.10 47.51
C GLU A 45 -6.86 17.97 48.59
N TYR A 46 -5.72 17.31 48.31
CA TYR A 46 -4.60 17.25 49.26
C TYR A 46 -4.08 18.64 49.63
N LYS A 47 -3.90 19.54 48.65
CA LYS A 47 -3.46 20.92 48.91
C LYS A 47 -4.49 21.70 49.74
N LEU A 48 -5.80 21.51 49.47
CA LEU A 48 -6.88 22.17 50.20
C LEU A 48 -6.99 21.68 51.65
N ASN A 49 -6.80 20.39 51.90
CA ASN A 49 -6.84 19.80 53.25
C ASN A 49 -5.67 20.25 54.14
N LEU A 50 -4.57 20.74 53.55
CA LEU A 50 -3.41 21.30 54.26
C LEU A 50 -3.58 22.80 54.59
N LEU A 51 -4.60 23.48 54.06
CA LEU A 51 -4.85 24.89 54.38
C LEU A 51 -5.53 25.03 55.75
N ASN A 52 -4.96 25.91 56.58
CA ASN A 52 -5.58 26.28 57.84
C ASN A 52 -6.64 27.37 57.63
N ARG A 53 -7.87 27.14 58.11
CA ARG A 53 -9.02 28.03 57.86
C ARG A 53 -8.96 29.37 58.59
N ASP A 54 -8.20 29.46 59.69
CA ASP A 54 -8.02 30.70 60.46
C ASP A 54 -6.89 31.60 59.92
N ASP A 55 -6.27 31.22 58.79
CA ASP A 55 -5.25 32.03 58.13
C ASP A 55 -5.90 33.22 57.40
N GLY A 56 -5.46 34.45 57.69
CA GLY A 56 -5.94 35.66 57.00
C GLY A 56 -5.68 35.66 55.48
N ALA A 57 -4.79 34.79 55.00
CA ALA A 57 -4.51 34.59 53.58
C ALA A 57 -5.19 33.33 52.96
N TYR A 58 -6.12 32.68 53.68
CA TYR A 58 -6.80 31.45 53.24
C TYR A 58 -7.42 31.56 51.84
N LEU A 59 -8.25 32.58 51.62
CA LEU A 59 -8.96 32.81 50.35
C LEU A 59 -8.00 32.98 49.16
N LEU A 60 -6.85 33.62 49.40
CA LEU A 60 -5.85 33.86 48.35
C LEU A 60 -5.05 32.58 48.02
N LYS A 61 -4.75 31.76 49.03
CA LYS A 61 -4.12 30.43 48.86
C LYS A 61 -5.07 29.45 48.17
N GLU A 62 -6.34 29.45 48.53
CA GLU A 62 -7.39 28.65 47.89
C GLU A 62 -7.58 29.03 46.42
N ALA A 63 -7.76 30.32 46.13
CA ALA A 63 -7.88 30.82 44.75
C ALA A 63 -6.65 30.48 43.88
N LYS A 64 -5.45 30.51 44.47
CA LYS A 64 -4.21 30.11 43.78
C LYS A 64 -4.22 28.62 43.41
N ILE A 65 -4.69 27.75 44.31
CA ILE A 65 -4.79 26.30 44.08
C ILE A 65 -5.79 26.00 42.94
N PHE A 66 -6.95 26.65 42.92
CA PHE A 66 -7.93 26.48 41.84
C PHE A 66 -7.38 26.99 40.50
N ASN A 67 -6.71 28.14 40.48
CA ASN A 67 -6.13 28.68 39.25
C ASN A 67 -4.98 27.81 38.71
N GLU A 68 -4.18 27.19 39.60
CA GLU A 68 -3.18 26.17 39.23
C GLU A 68 -3.84 24.95 38.56
N ARG A 69 -4.92 24.43 39.16
CA ARG A 69 -5.68 23.29 38.61
C ARG A 69 -6.21 23.59 37.21
N ASP A 70 -6.79 24.77 37.00
CA ASP A 70 -7.36 25.17 35.72
C ASP A 70 -6.29 25.30 34.63
N ARG A 71 -5.13 25.88 34.97
CA ARG A 71 -4.00 25.97 34.05
C ARG A 71 -3.48 24.58 33.64
N MET A 72 -3.35 23.67 34.59
CA MET A 72 -2.90 22.29 34.31
C MET A 72 -3.93 21.54 33.46
N THR A 73 -5.22 21.70 33.72
CA THR A 73 -6.29 21.06 32.92
C THR A 73 -6.27 21.55 31.48
N ARG A 74 -6.11 22.86 31.26
CA ARG A 74 -5.96 23.44 29.91
C ARG A 74 -4.72 22.90 29.19
N ALA A 75 -3.59 22.76 29.89
CA ALA A 75 -2.37 22.20 29.31
C ALA A 75 -2.58 20.75 28.85
N TYR A 76 -3.19 19.89 29.67
CA TYR A 76 -3.46 18.49 29.30
C TYR A 76 -4.43 18.33 28.13
N ILE A 77 -5.43 19.20 28.02
CA ILE A 77 -6.33 19.24 26.86
C ILE A 77 -5.54 19.58 25.59
N SER A 78 -4.65 20.58 25.66
CA SER A 78 -3.85 20.98 24.50
C SER A 78 -2.87 19.88 24.08
N GLU A 79 -2.25 19.19 25.03
CA GLU A 79 -1.35 18.06 24.77
C GLU A 79 -2.09 16.86 24.15
N GLY A 80 -3.27 16.52 24.69
CA GLY A 80 -4.13 15.49 24.12
C GLY A 80 -4.57 15.80 22.69
N LEU A 81 -4.89 17.06 22.38
CA LEU A 81 -5.26 17.49 21.03
C LEU A 81 -4.10 17.35 20.04
N VAL A 82 -2.87 17.69 20.45
CA VAL A 82 -1.67 17.51 19.63
C VAL A 82 -1.43 16.02 19.34
N PHE A 83 -1.48 15.16 20.36
CA PHE A 83 -1.32 13.71 20.15
C PHE A 83 -2.39 13.13 19.23
N LEU A 84 -3.66 13.50 19.42
CA LEU A 84 -4.76 13.05 18.57
C LEU A 84 -4.56 13.50 17.12
N SER A 85 -4.11 14.73 16.90
CA SER A 85 -3.81 15.27 15.56
C SER A 85 -2.70 14.48 14.86
N VAL A 86 -1.59 14.21 15.56
CA VAL A 86 -0.46 13.44 15.02
C VAL A 86 -0.89 12.01 14.68
N ILE A 87 -1.64 11.35 15.56
CA ILE A 87 -2.16 10.00 15.32
C ILE A 87 -3.14 9.99 14.16
N GLY A 88 -4.03 10.98 14.06
CA GLY A 88 -4.98 11.10 12.95
C GLY A 88 -4.29 11.24 11.59
N VAL A 89 -3.28 12.11 11.49
CA VAL A 89 -2.49 12.29 10.26
C VAL A 89 -1.73 11.01 9.92
N GLY A 90 -1.07 10.38 10.91
CA GLY A 90 -0.35 9.12 10.73
C GLY A 90 -1.27 7.99 10.26
N ALA A 91 -2.47 7.90 10.84
CA ALA A 91 -3.50 6.93 10.48
C ALA A 91 -3.94 7.09 9.01
N ILE A 92 -4.24 8.32 8.57
CA ILE A 92 -4.61 8.61 7.18
C ILE A 92 -3.49 8.21 6.21
N PHE A 93 -2.24 8.60 6.51
CA PHE A 93 -1.10 8.28 5.66
C PHE A 93 -0.86 6.76 5.56
N LEU A 94 -0.89 6.06 6.70
CA LEU A 94 -0.70 4.62 6.76
C LEU A 94 -1.79 3.87 5.99
N TYR A 95 -3.05 4.27 6.16
CA TYR A 95 -4.17 3.67 5.45
C TYR A 95 -4.03 3.83 3.92
N GLY A 96 -3.67 5.04 3.46
CA GLY A 96 -3.40 5.31 2.05
C GLY A 96 -2.25 4.47 1.50
N ALA A 97 -1.16 4.31 2.27
CA ALA A 97 -0.01 3.49 1.89
C ALA A 97 -0.39 2.01 1.72
N ILE A 98 -1.18 1.45 2.65
CA ILE A 98 -1.65 0.05 2.59
C ILE A 98 -2.51 -0.17 1.34
N ILE A 99 -3.47 0.72 1.05
CA ILE A 99 -4.32 0.61 -0.15
C ILE A 99 -3.48 0.64 -1.42
N ARG A 100 -2.53 1.58 -1.50
CA ARG A 100 -1.64 1.69 -2.66
C ARG A 100 -0.84 0.41 -2.86
N GLN A 101 -0.28 -0.15 -1.79
CA GLN A 101 0.49 -1.39 -1.84
C GLN A 101 -0.38 -2.57 -2.33
N MET A 102 -1.59 -2.71 -1.81
CA MET A 102 -2.53 -3.75 -2.25
C MET A 102 -2.91 -3.61 -3.73
N ARG A 103 -3.09 -2.37 -4.21
CA ARG A 103 -3.39 -2.10 -5.62
C ARG A 103 -2.25 -2.56 -6.52
N ILE A 104 -1.01 -2.19 -6.18
CA ILE A 104 0.19 -2.59 -6.93
C ILE A 104 0.33 -4.12 -6.94
N GLN A 105 0.20 -4.77 -5.78
CA GLN A 105 0.24 -6.24 -5.70
C GLN A 105 -0.83 -6.91 -6.56
N ARG A 106 -2.04 -6.33 -6.64
CA ARG A 106 -3.11 -6.86 -7.49
C ARG A 106 -2.80 -6.67 -8.98
N GLN A 107 -2.21 -5.54 -9.37
CA GLN A 107 -1.77 -5.31 -10.74
C GLN A 107 -0.68 -6.31 -11.15
N GLN A 108 0.35 -6.50 -10.32
CA GLN A 108 1.40 -7.49 -10.55
C GLN A 108 0.84 -8.91 -10.68
N GLN A 109 -0.10 -9.28 -9.81
CA GLN A 109 -0.72 -10.61 -9.88
C GLN A 109 -1.54 -10.80 -11.17
N ASN A 110 -2.32 -9.80 -11.57
CA ASN A 110 -3.09 -9.85 -12.80
C ASN A 110 -2.18 -9.90 -14.03
N PHE A 111 -1.09 -9.14 -14.02
CA PHE A 111 -0.06 -9.15 -15.06
C PHE A 111 0.58 -10.54 -15.20
N MET A 112 0.98 -11.16 -14.09
CA MET A 112 1.52 -12.53 -14.11
C MET A 112 0.52 -13.57 -14.62
N MET A 113 -0.75 -13.47 -14.24
CA MET A 113 -1.78 -14.35 -14.78
C MET A 113 -1.97 -14.16 -16.29
N ALA A 114 -2.02 -12.90 -16.76
CA ALA A 114 -2.17 -12.60 -18.18
C ALA A 114 -0.98 -13.12 -19.00
N ILE A 115 0.25 -12.85 -18.56
CA ILE A 115 1.46 -13.36 -19.22
C ILE A 115 1.48 -14.89 -19.28
N THR A 116 1.14 -15.56 -18.18
CA THR A 116 1.13 -17.03 -18.15
C THR A 116 0.13 -17.58 -19.17
N HIS A 117 -1.03 -16.96 -19.30
CA HIS A 117 -2.04 -17.37 -20.27
C HIS A 117 -1.59 -17.13 -21.71
N GLU A 118 -1.05 -15.94 -22.00
CA GLU A 118 -0.56 -15.57 -23.33
C GLU A 118 0.66 -16.39 -23.76
N LEU A 119 1.50 -16.84 -22.81
CA LEU A 119 2.64 -17.74 -23.10
C LEU A 119 2.21 -19.19 -23.29
N LYS A 120 1.24 -19.68 -22.52
CA LYS A 120 0.83 -21.09 -22.57
C LYS A 120 0.22 -21.47 -23.92
N THR A 121 -0.56 -20.58 -24.52
CA THR A 121 -1.23 -20.81 -25.80
C THR A 121 -0.27 -21.15 -26.95
N PRO A 122 0.72 -20.29 -27.31
CA PRO A 122 1.68 -20.60 -28.38
C PRO A 122 2.51 -21.85 -28.08
N ILE A 123 2.87 -22.09 -26.82
CA ILE A 123 3.58 -23.32 -26.40
C ILE A 123 2.73 -24.56 -26.66
N SER A 124 1.45 -24.54 -26.29
CA SER A 124 0.54 -25.65 -26.52
C SER A 124 0.29 -25.91 -28.01
N ILE A 125 0.17 -24.86 -28.82
CA ILE A 125 0.00 -24.99 -30.28
C ILE A 125 1.27 -25.59 -30.92
N ALA A 126 2.45 -25.04 -30.60
CA ALA A 126 3.71 -25.55 -31.10
C ALA A 126 3.93 -27.03 -30.71
N ARG A 127 3.60 -27.39 -29.46
CA ARG A 127 3.66 -28.77 -28.99
C ARG A 127 2.70 -29.69 -29.76
N LEU A 128 1.44 -29.28 -29.93
CA LEU A 128 0.43 -30.05 -30.67
C LEU A 128 0.88 -30.29 -32.11
N ASN A 129 1.43 -29.27 -32.75
CA ASN A 129 1.98 -29.37 -34.10
C ASN A 129 3.13 -30.39 -34.19
N MET A 130 4.05 -30.36 -33.22
CA MET A 130 5.16 -31.32 -33.15
C MET A 130 4.69 -32.75 -32.88
N GLU A 131 3.72 -32.93 -31.97
CA GLU A 131 3.09 -34.24 -31.71
C GLU A 131 2.36 -34.78 -32.95
N THR A 132 1.75 -33.90 -33.73
CA THR A 132 1.05 -34.27 -34.98
C THR A 132 2.03 -34.76 -36.04
N LEU A 133 3.17 -34.04 -36.22
CA LEU A 133 4.26 -34.44 -37.11
C LEU A 133 4.89 -35.77 -36.70
N GLN A 134 4.99 -36.04 -35.40
CA GLN A 134 5.59 -37.28 -34.88
C GLN A 134 4.65 -38.50 -35.03
N LYS A 135 3.34 -38.32 -34.82
CA LYS A 135 2.37 -39.43 -34.78
C LYS A 135 1.78 -39.82 -36.13
N HIS A 136 1.76 -38.91 -37.11
CA HIS A 136 1.04 -39.12 -38.36
C HIS A 136 1.98 -39.06 -39.57
N ALA A 137 1.84 -40.02 -40.47
CA ALA A 137 2.42 -39.93 -41.81
C ALA A 137 1.63 -38.91 -42.63
N LEU A 138 2.18 -37.72 -42.78
CA LEU A 138 1.57 -36.61 -43.51
C LEU A 138 2.27 -36.42 -44.86
N ASP A 139 1.49 -35.99 -45.85
CA ASP A 139 1.98 -35.47 -47.12
C ASP A 139 2.89 -34.25 -46.90
N ASP A 140 3.85 -34.04 -47.80
CA ASP A 140 4.91 -33.04 -47.65
C ASP A 140 4.33 -31.61 -47.58
N ALA A 141 3.27 -31.32 -48.33
CA ALA A 141 2.56 -30.05 -48.25
C ALA A 141 1.94 -29.79 -46.86
N LYS A 142 1.43 -30.83 -46.19
CA LYS A 142 0.88 -30.72 -44.83
C LYS A 142 1.99 -30.57 -43.78
N LYS A 143 3.11 -31.29 -43.94
CA LYS A 143 4.28 -31.14 -43.06
C LYS A 143 4.82 -29.72 -43.10
N GLU A 144 5.02 -29.17 -44.30
CA GLU A 144 5.53 -27.82 -44.48
C GLU A 144 4.60 -26.77 -43.84
N LYS A 145 3.28 -26.93 -44.02
CA LYS A 145 2.29 -26.06 -43.38
C LYS A 145 2.38 -26.10 -41.85
N ILE A 146 2.50 -27.28 -41.25
CA ILE A 146 2.60 -27.43 -39.78
C ILE A 146 3.93 -26.86 -39.28
N LEU A 147 5.05 -27.10 -39.96
CA LEU A 147 6.35 -26.53 -39.63
C LEU A 147 6.33 -25.01 -39.67
N LYS A 148 5.75 -24.42 -40.72
CA LYS A 148 5.61 -22.96 -40.86
C LYS A 148 4.74 -22.36 -39.76
N SER A 149 3.62 -23.02 -39.42
CA SER A 149 2.76 -22.61 -38.30
C SER A 149 3.50 -22.64 -36.96
N SER A 150 4.29 -23.69 -36.70
CA SER A 150 5.08 -23.80 -35.47
C SER A 150 6.17 -22.72 -35.37
N LEU A 151 6.88 -22.42 -36.46
CA LEU A 151 7.85 -21.33 -36.51
C LEU A 151 7.19 -19.97 -36.22
N GLN A 152 5.99 -19.75 -36.74
CA GLN A 152 5.24 -18.51 -36.49
C GLN A 152 4.87 -18.36 -35.00
N GLU A 153 4.43 -19.43 -34.34
CA GLU A 153 4.13 -19.40 -32.90
C GLU A 153 5.39 -19.19 -32.04
N ILE A 154 6.53 -19.78 -32.42
CA ILE A 154 7.82 -19.53 -31.75
C ILE A 154 8.24 -18.07 -31.89
N ASN A 155 8.13 -17.48 -33.08
CA ASN A 155 8.44 -16.07 -33.32
C ASN A 155 7.53 -15.14 -32.50
N ARG A 156 6.23 -15.48 -32.41
CA ARG A 156 5.27 -14.75 -31.58
C ARG A 156 5.63 -14.82 -30.10
N LEU A 157 6.05 -15.98 -29.61
CA LEU A 157 6.50 -16.17 -28.23
C LEU A 157 7.77 -15.37 -27.92
N ASN A 158 8.73 -15.33 -28.85
CA ASN A 158 9.92 -14.50 -28.73
C ASN A 158 9.57 -13.01 -28.63
N ALA A 159 8.68 -12.51 -29.50
CA ALA A 159 8.21 -11.13 -29.45
C ALA A 159 7.52 -10.81 -28.11
N LEU A 160 6.66 -11.71 -27.61
CA LEU A 160 5.99 -11.53 -26.32
C LEU A 160 7.00 -11.45 -25.17
N THR A 161 8.02 -12.31 -25.18
CA THR A 161 9.07 -12.33 -24.16
C THR A 161 9.91 -11.05 -24.20
N GLY A 162 10.22 -10.55 -25.40
CA GLY A 162 10.87 -9.25 -25.58
C GLY A 162 10.07 -8.10 -24.98
N ASN A 163 8.76 -8.05 -25.25
CA ASN A 163 7.87 -7.03 -24.70
C ASN A 163 7.80 -7.08 -23.16
N ILE A 164 7.80 -8.29 -22.59
CA ILE A 164 7.82 -8.48 -21.12
C ILE A 164 9.13 -7.96 -20.53
N LEU A 165 10.28 -8.23 -21.16
CA LEU A 165 11.58 -7.77 -20.71
C LEU A 165 11.65 -6.24 -20.70
N VAL A 166 11.21 -5.59 -21.77
CA VAL A 166 11.16 -4.12 -21.86
C VAL A 166 10.24 -3.55 -20.77
N SER A 167 9.06 -4.15 -20.59
CA SER A 167 8.13 -3.73 -19.54
C SER A 167 8.73 -3.87 -18.13
N ALA A 168 9.46 -4.94 -17.85
CA ALA A 168 10.13 -5.14 -16.57
C ALA A 168 11.29 -4.15 -16.34
N GLN A 169 12.04 -3.82 -17.39
CA GLN A 169 13.10 -2.79 -17.32
C GLN A 169 12.55 -1.39 -17.05
N LEU A 170 11.38 -1.07 -17.62
CA LEU A 170 10.66 0.18 -17.37
C LEU A 170 10.11 0.24 -15.93
N GLU A 171 9.52 -0.84 -15.41
CA GLU A 171 9.04 -0.90 -14.02
C GLU A 171 10.18 -0.83 -13.00
N GLY A 172 11.32 -1.46 -13.28
CA GLY A 172 12.48 -1.51 -12.37
C GLY A 172 13.30 -0.21 -12.32
N GLY A 173 12.98 0.80 -13.13
CA GLY A 173 13.74 2.05 -13.21
C GLY A 173 15.14 1.91 -13.83
N SER A 174 15.51 0.73 -14.33
CA SER A 174 16.79 0.47 -15.01
C SER A 174 16.83 0.98 -16.45
N TYR A 175 15.68 1.38 -17.02
CA TYR A 175 15.64 1.98 -18.35
C TYR A 175 16.17 3.42 -18.29
N ARG A 176 17.45 3.59 -18.67
CA ARG A 176 18.07 4.90 -18.83
C ARG A 176 17.57 5.54 -20.12
N PHE A 177 16.68 6.51 -20.00
CA PHE A 177 16.33 7.39 -21.12
C PHE A 177 17.58 8.18 -21.54
N ASN A 178 18.16 7.83 -22.68
CA ASN A 178 19.20 8.64 -23.30
C ASN A 178 18.51 9.82 -24.00
N LYS A 179 18.58 11.00 -23.37
CA LYS A 179 18.05 12.23 -23.95
C LYS A 179 19.16 12.87 -24.76
N GLU A 180 19.01 12.86 -26.07
CA GLU A 180 19.87 13.56 -27.01
C GLU A 180 19.06 14.63 -27.74
N GLU A 181 19.74 15.71 -28.14
CA GLU A 181 19.13 16.77 -28.94
C GLU A 181 18.90 16.24 -30.35
N LEU A 182 17.66 16.31 -30.82
CA LEU A 182 17.22 15.57 -32.00
C LEU A 182 16.33 16.46 -32.87
N ASP A 183 16.68 16.59 -34.15
CA ASP A 183 15.88 17.33 -35.12
C ASP A 183 14.66 16.49 -35.54
N PHE A 184 13.51 16.87 -35.01
CA PHE A 184 12.23 16.23 -35.32
C PHE A 184 11.88 16.29 -36.81
N SER A 185 12.32 17.33 -37.53
CA SER A 185 11.99 17.49 -38.95
C SER A 185 12.73 16.46 -39.81
N GLN A 186 13.97 16.11 -39.44
CA GLN A 186 14.75 15.07 -40.11
C GLN A 186 14.17 13.67 -39.86
N VAL A 187 13.83 13.33 -38.62
CA VAL A 187 13.25 12.00 -38.30
C VAL A 187 11.93 11.75 -39.03
N VAL A 188 11.08 12.76 -39.11
CA VAL A 188 9.79 12.63 -39.81
C VAL A 188 9.98 12.44 -41.31
N ALA A 189 10.96 13.13 -41.91
CA ALA A 189 11.31 12.94 -43.32
C ALA A 189 11.82 11.52 -43.61
N ASP A 190 12.68 10.98 -42.74
CA ASP A 190 13.25 9.63 -42.87
C ASP A 190 12.21 8.52 -42.69
N CYS A 191 11.16 8.73 -41.88
CA CYS A 191 10.08 7.76 -41.69
C CYS A 191 9.05 7.72 -42.84
N CYS A 192 9.01 8.74 -43.70
CA CYS A 192 8.06 8.85 -44.81
C CYS A 192 8.61 8.38 -46.17
N GLN A 193 9.82 7.80 -46.19
CA GLN A 193 10.50 7.27 -47.38
C GLN A 193 10.28 5.76 -47.54
#